data_AF-A0A3S3RZN3-F1
#
_entry.id   AF-A0A3S3RZN3-F1
#
_cell.length_a   1.000
_cell.length_b   1.000
_cell.length_c   1.000
_cell.angle_alpha   90.00
_cell.angle_beta   90.00
_cell.angle_gamma   90.00
#
_symmetry.space_group_name_H-M   'P 1'
#
loop_
_entity.id
_entity.type
_entity.pdbx_description
1 polymer ?
#
loop_
_entity_poly.entity_id
_entity_poly.type
_entity_poly.pdbx_seq_one_letter_code
_entity_poly.pdbx_strand_id
1 'polypeptide(L)'
;MHLQSSETRFASLHPEASLYEGVIAPNSAVDQLKKFRQVLESYEAQIFLVTDVLANETFTTREELIEFADQFLTYDLSYLPNELNEVKKIEQNFTGKKLDNFRKAISEFESKINAMHQDEYRKRVLSNLNKESLIDVIFNRPKVELHLRSWFGDGDNLFLYLRSKIISDPLSNLYFMRDQQITTQKGIILLRSAIRPGENEVTKFVFRKLGFKIIGELRNGYAEGGDFMPMGNKVFIGQGLRTTKEAIDEMLENDYFGVKEVVVVKDMYDHSQQRMHLDTFFNVLNDDTVLISDEIENEVKKRRWVDVYFRSASGKYSLTIKDREFVQYLVESGFKIVRVTKEEQENYAVNFLNMGNGRIIVAYDDQNYFDLLKAVGVNAKYVNISALTKGYGGPHCMTQVIWRERKICWK
;
A
#
# COMPACT_ATOMS: atom_id res chain seq x y z
N MET A 1 -9.93 -3.86 -0.46
CA MET A 1 -9.13 -4.34 0.70
C MET A 1 -8.09 -5.33 0.18
N HIS A 2 -7.10 -5.69 0.98
CA HIS A 2 -6.16 -6.76 0.65
C HIS A 2 -6.04 -7.71 1.84
N LEU A 3 -6.29 -9.00 1.60
CA LEU A 3 -6.12 -10.03 2.61
C LEU A 3 -4.67 -10.50 2.59
N GLN A 4 -4.01 -10.36 3.74
CA GLN A 4 -2.61 -10.73 3.91
C GLN A 4 -2.34 -12.18 3.51
N SER A 5 -1.22 -12.39 2.81
CA SER A 5 -0.72 -13.71 2.43
C SER A 5 0.70 -13.92 2.96
N SER A 6 1.57 -14.53 2.16
CA SER A 6 2.96 -14.86 2.47
C SER A 6 3.82 -13.61 2.72
N GLU A 7 3.53 -12.48 2.08
CA GLU A 7 4.27 -11.22 2.21
C GLU A 7 4.28 -10.70 3.66
N THR A 8 3.15 -10.78 4.36
CA THR A 8 3.08 -10.37 5.78
C THR A 8 3.86 -11.33 6.69
N ARG A 9 3.98 -12.61 6.33
CA ARG A 9 4.78 -13.58 7.11
C ARG A 9 6.26 -13.21 7.08
N PHE A 10 6.79 -12.85 5.91
CA PHE A 10 8.17 -12.39 5.78
C PHE A 10 8.39 -11.05 6.46
N ALA A 11 7.44 -10.11 6.31
CA ALA A 11 7.48 -8.82 6.97
C ALA A 11 7.59 -8.94 8.51
N SER A 12 6.92 -9.95 9.07
CA SER A 12 6.90 -10.19 10.52
C SER A 12 8.21 -10.75 11.07
N LEU A 13 9.16 -11.16 10.21
CA LEU A 13 10.49 -11.59 10.63
C LEU A 13 11.36 -10.42 11.10
N HIS A 14 11.08 -9.20 10.62
CA HIS A 14 11.73 -7.98 11.09
C HIS A 14 10.73 -6.80 11.04
N PRO A 15 9.88 -6.64 12.08
CA PRO A 15 8.78 -5.68 12.08
C PRO A 15 9.19 -4.24 11.74
N GLU A 16 10.26 -3.73 12.36
CA GLU A 16 10.72 -2.35 12.16
C GLU A 16 11.13 -2.07 10.69
N ALA A 17 11.83 -3.01 10.06
CA ALA A 17 12.22 -2.92 8.65
C ALA A 17 11.01 -3.02 7.70
N SER A 18 9.86 -3.48 8.20
CA SER A 18 8.60 -3.56 7.46
C SER A 18 7.64 -2.42 7.79
N LEU A 19 8.08 -1.41 8.55
CA LEU A 19 7.28 -0.28 9.02
C LEU A 19 6.19 -0.67 10.03
N TYR A 20 6.43 -1.71 10.84
CA TYR A 20 5.52 -2.14 11.90
C TYR A 20 6.05 -1.77 13.28
N GLU A 21 5.14 -1.41 14.18
CA GLU A 21 5.39 -1.18 15.60
C GLU A 21 5.69 -2.48 16.36
N GLY A 22 5.21 -3.62 15.84
CA GLY A 22 5.43 -4.91 16.48
C GLY A 22 5.11 -6.10 15.59
N VAL A 23 5.31 -7.30 16.13
CA VAL A 23 5.09 -8.54 15.41
C VAL A 23 3.60 -8.73 15.10
N ILE A 24 3.29 -8.81 13.80
CA ILE A 24 1.96 -9.19 13.31
C ILE A 24 1.89 -10.71 13.28
N ALA A 25 0.98 -11.30 14.06
CA ALA A 25 0.74 -12.73 14.03
C ALA A 25 -0.11 -13.08 12.80
N PRO A 26 0.43 -13.75 11.76
CA PRO A 26 -0.25 -13.82 10.46
C PRO A 26 -1.63 -14.50 10.52
N ASN A 27 -1.76 -15.58 11.30
CA ASN A 27 -3.04 -16.29 11.43
C ASN A 27 -4.11 -15.40 12.10
N SER A 28 -3.77 -14.75 13.21
CA SER A 28 -4.69 -13.83 13.89
C SER A 28 -5.07 -12.65 13.01
N ALA A 29 -4.10 -12.12 12.25
CA ALA A 29 -4.31 -10.97 11.38
C ALA A 29 -5.26 -11.30 10.21
N VAL A 30 -5.08 -12.47 9.57
CA VAL A 30 -6.01 -12.99 8.54
C VAL A 30 -7.42 -13.20 9.12
N ASP A 31 -7.55 -13.80 10.29
CA ASP A 31 -8.86 -14.06 10.91
C ASP A 31 -9.58 -12.76 11.30
N GLN A 32 -8.85 -11.79 11.86
CA GLN A 32 -9.38 -10.48 12.19
C GLN A 32 -9.82 -9.72 10.94
N LEU A 33 -9.05 -9.76 9.85
CA LEU A 33 -9.41 -9.10 8.61
C LEU A 33 -10.62 -9.74 7.92
N LYS A 34 -10.78 -11.07 8.01
CA LYS A 34 -12.01 -11.78 7.57
C LYS A 34 -13.23 -11.31 8.37
N LYS A 35 -13.11 -11.17 9.69
CA LYS A 35 -14.19 -10.61 10.53
C LYS A 35 -14.49 -9.16 10.17
N PHE A 36 -13.47 -8.35 9.90
CA PHE A 36 -13.67 -6.98 9.45
C PHE A 36 -14.42 -6.92 8.11
N ARG A 37 -14.05 -7.77 7.14
CA ARG A 37 -14.80 -7.94 5.89
C ARG A 37 -16.27 -8.28 6.13
N GLN A 38 -16.56 -9.26 7.00
CA GLN A 38 -17.93 -9.65 7.35
C GLN A 38 -18.73 -8.49 7.97
N VAL A 39 -18.07 -7.67 8.81
CA VAL A 39 -18.70 -6.46 9.34
C VAL A 39 -19.05 -5.52 8.19
N LEU A 40 -18.16 -5.25 7.24
CA LEU A 40 -18.47 -4.40 6.09
C LEU A 40 -19.62 -4.94 5.22
N GLU A 41 -19.64 -6.25 4.97
CA GLU A 41 -20.72 -6.92 4.23
C GLU A 41 -22.08 -6.76 4.96
N SER A 42 -22.10 -6.73 6.30
CA SER A 42 -23.32 -6.46 7.09
C SER A 42 -23.87 -5.03 6.92
N TYR A 43 -23.06 -4.12 6.40
CA TYR A 43 -23.46 -2.76 5.99
C TYR A 43 -23.79 -2.69 4.49
N GLU A 44 -23.96 -3.84 3.83
CA GLU A 44 -24.27 -3.95 2.38
C GLU A 44 -23.15 -3.39 1.49
N ALA A 45 -21.93 -3.26 2.01
CA ALA A 45 -20.80 -2.81 1.22
C ALA A 45 -20.33 -3.94 0.28
N GLN A 46 -20.15 -3.62 -1.00
CA GLN A 46 -19.49 -4.51 -1.94
C GLN A 46 -17.97 -4.45 -1.73
N ILE A 47 -17.37 -5.60 -1.41
CA ILE A 47 -15.95 -5.70 -1.08
C ILE A 47 -15.19 -6.41 -2.20
N PHE A 48 -14.12 -5.77 -2.67
CA PHE A 48 -13.14 -6.36 -3.56
C PHE A 48 -11.84 -6.60 -2.80
N LEU A 49 -11.35 -7.83 -2.83
CA LEU A 49 -10.02 -8.18 -2.37
C LEU A 49 -9.05 -8.19 -3.54
N VAL A 50 -7.85 -7.64 -3.35
CA VAL A 50 -6.75 -7.73 -4.33
C VAL A 50 -6.53 -9.18 -4.77
N THR A 51 -6.45 -10.10 -3.82
CA THR A 51 -6.30 -11.54 -4.08
C THR A 51 -7.44 -12.12 -4.91
N ASP A 52 -8.69 -11.73 -4.63
CA ASP A 52 -9.86 -12.23 -5.36
C ASP A 52 -9.84 -11.74 -6.81
N VAL A 53 -9.42 -10.49 -7.06
CA VAL A 53 -9.29 -9.92 -8.41
C VAL A 53 -8.17 -10.60 -9.21
N LEU A 54 -7.05 -10.93 -8.57
CA LEU A 54 -5.96 -11.66 -9.21
C LEU A 54 -6.30 -13.13 -9.47
N ALA A 55 -7.02 -13.77 -8.54
CA ALA A 55 -7.30 -15.20 -8.58
C ALA A 55 -8.54 -15.57 -9.41
N ASN A 56 -9.52 -14.68 -9.55
CA ASN A 56 -10.77 -14.99 -10.22
C ASN A 56 -10.67 -14.73 -11.74
N GLU A 57 -10.91 -15.77 -12.54
CA GLU A 57 -10.81 -15.73 -14.00
C GLU A 57 -11.87 -14.87 -14.69
N THR A 58 -12.91 -14.47 -13.96
CA THR A 58 -13.84 -13.43 -14.45
C THR A 58 -13.19 -12.05 -14.54
N PHE A 59 -12.13 -11.79 -13.75
CA PHE A 59 -11.37 -10.54 -13.77
C PHE A 59 -10.02 -10.70 -14.46
N THR A 60 -9.27 -11.74 -14.10
CA THR A 60 -7.89 -11.94 -14.53
C THR A 60 -7.71 -13.33 -15.11
N THR A 61 -7.49 -13.41 -16.42
CA THR A 61 -7.20 -14.68 -17.08
C THR A 61 -5.86 -15.25 -16.59
N ARG A 62 -5.65 -16.55 -16.79
CA ARG A 62 -4.40 -17.21 -16.39
C ARG A 62 -3.19 -16.61 -17.10
N GLU A 63 -3.33 -16.31 -18.39
CA GLU A 63 -2.29 -15.72 -19.23
C GLU A 63 -1.89 -14.34 -18.69
N GLU A 64 -2.86 -13.48 -18.39
CA GLU A 64 -2.60 -12.16 -17.81
C GLU A 64 -1.97 -12.24 -16.43
N LEU A 65 -2.35 -13.22 -15.60
CA LEU A 65 -1.72 -13.43 -14.29
C LEU A 65 -0.25 -13.85 -14.43
N ILE A 66 0.07 -14.72 -15.39
CA ILE A 66 1.46 -15.12 -15.70
C ILE A 66 2.26 -13.93 -16.19
N GLU A 67 1.73 -13.16 -17.15
CA GLU A 67 2.37 -11.94 -17.67
C GLU A 67 2.59 -10.90 -16.58
N PHE A 68 1.65 -10.77 -15.64
CA PHE A 68 1.80 -9.85 -14.53
C PHE A 68 2.85 -10.35 -13.53
N ALA A 69 2.85 -11.64 -13.17
CA ALA A 69 3.86 -12.23 -12.30
C ALA A 69 5.29 -12.15 -12.88
N ASP A 70 5.44 -12.22 -14.21
CA ASP A 70 6.74 -12.09 -14.89
C ASP A 70 7.44 -10.75 -14.62
N GLN A 71 6.67 -9.71 -14.28
CA GLN A 71 7.20 -8.38 -13.93
C GLN A 71 7.87 -8.36 -12.54
N PHE A 72 7.58 -9.35 -11.69
CA PHE A 72 8.05 -9.40 -10.29
C PHE A 72 9.08 -10.50 -10.03
N LEU A 73 9.38 -11.36 -11.00
CA LEU A 73 10.41 -12.40 -10.90
C LEU A 73 11.69 -11.96 -11.64
N THR A 74 12.78 -11.82 -10.91
CA THR A 74 14.09 -11.44 -11.48
C THR A 74 15.12 -12.52 -11.24
N TYR A 75 15.87 -12.91 -12.28
CA TYR A 75 17.06 -13.76 -12.16
C TYR A 75 18.30 -12.89 -12.25
N ASP A 76 19.17 -12.99 -11.24
CA ASP A 76 20.44 -12.27 -11.19
C ASP A 76 21.58 -13.21 -11.58
N LEU A 77 22.11 -12.94 -12.77
CA LEU A 77 23.19 -13.70 -13.39
C LEU A 77 24.57 -13.07 -13.15
N SER A 78 24.65 -11.94 -12.41
CA SER A 78 25.86 -11.13 -12.31
C SER A 78 27.06 -11.87 -11.70
N TYR A 79 26.82 -12.92 -10.91
CA TYR A 79 27.87 -13.75 -10.30
C TYR A 79 28.49 -14.77 -11.26
N LEU A 80 27.70 -15.26 -12.21
CA LEU A 80 28.07 -16.41 -13.05
C LEU A 80 29.33 -16.18 -13.91
N PRO A 81 29.55 -15.00 -14.55
CA PRO A 81 30.76 -14.77 -15.34
C PRO A 81 32.05 -14.95 -14.53
N ASN A 82 32.10 -14.38 -13.32
CA ASN A 82 33.28 -14.46 -12.47
C ASN A 82 33.47 -15.88 -11.93
N GLU A 83 32.42 -16.51 -11.44
CA GLU A 83 32.49 -17.89 -10.92
C GLU A 83 32.89 -18.88 -12.02
N LEU A 84 32.38 -18.72 -13.24
CA LEU A 84 32.78 -19.55 -14.38
C LEU A 84 34.25 -19.34 -14.76
N ASN A 85 34.74 -18.10 -14.71
CA ASN A 85 36.15 -17.80 -14.96
C ASN A 85 37.06 -18.47 -13.93
N GLU A 86 36.69 -18.51 -12.65
CA GLU A 86 37.44 -19.23 -11.63
C GLU A 86 37.50 -20.74 -11.92
N VAL A 87 36.39 -21.34 -12.35
CA VAL A 87 36.40 -22.77 -12.77
C VAL A 87 37.29 -22.96 -14.00
N LYS A 88 37.28 -22.07 -14.99
CA LYS A 88 38.14 -22.20 -16.18
C LYS A 88 39.64 -22.20 -15.82
N LYS A 89 40.06 -21.53 -14.74
CA LYS A 89 41.48 -21.53 -14.32
C LYS A 89 42.03 -22.91 -13.98
N ILE A 90 41.19 -23.84 -13.54
CA ILE A 90 41.65 -25.21 -13.21
C ILE A 90 41.79 -26.10 -14.46
N GLU A 91 41.44 -25.61 -15.67
CA GLU A 91 41.62 -26.34 -16.93
C GLU A 91 43.05 -26.88 -17.09
N GLN A 92 44.05 -26.10 -16.67
CA GLN A 92 45.47 -26.45 -16.75
C GLN A 92 45.84 -27.73 -15.98
N ASN A 93 44.99 -28.20 -15.07
CA ASN A 93 45.21 -29.40 -14.28
C ASN A 93 44.81 -30.69 -15.04
N PHE A 94 44.22 -30.58 -16.22
CA PHE A 94 43.67 -31.71 -16.98
C PHE A 94 44.38 -31.91 -18.32
N THR A 95 44.50 -33.17 -18.74
CA THR A 95 45.08 -33.57 -20.04
C THR A 95 44.28 -34.70 -20.70
N GLY A 96 44.45 -34.88 -22.01
CA GLY A 96 43.79 -35.92 -22.79
C GLY A 96 42.27 -35.93 -22.62
N LYS A 97 41.68 -37.13 -22.45
CA LYS A 97 40.22 -37.32 -22.32
C LYS A 97 39.60 -36.51 -21.17
N LYS A 98 40.34 -36.26 -20.08
CA LYS A 98 39.83 -35.46 -18.96
C LYS A 98 39.69 -33.98 -19.34
N LEU A 99 40.63 -33.46 -20.13
CA LEU A 99 40.55 -32.09 -20.66
C LEU A 99 39.38 -31.92 -21.63
N ASP A 100 39.15 -32.92 -22.49
CA ASP A 100 38.00 -32.91 -23.42
C ASP A 100 36.67 -32.91 -22.66
N ASN A 101 36.55 -33.74 -21.62
CA ASN A 101 35.37 -33.77 -20.74
C ASN A 101 35.17 -32.44 -20.01
N PHE A 102 36.24 -31.84 -19.49
CA PHE A 102 36.18 -30.52 -18.83
C PHE A 102 35.67 -29.44 -19.78
N ARG A 103 36.26 -29.32 -20.97
CA ARG A 103 35.86 -28.32 -21.98
C ARG A 103 34.42 -28.53 -22.44
N LYS A 104 34.01 -29.78 -22.62
CA LYS A 104 32.62 -30.12 -22.93
C LYS A 104 31.66 -29.65 -21.83
N ALA A 105 31.95 -29.95 -20.56
CA ALA A 105 31.12 -29.52 -19.43
C ALA A 105 31.00 -27.99 -19.35
N ILE A 106 32.09 -27.26 -19.58
CA ILE A 106 32.10 -25.78 -19.63
C ILE A 106 31.21 -25.28 -20.77
N SER A 107 31.39 -25.77 -21.99
CA SER A 107 30.61 -25.35 -23.16
C SER A 107 29.12 -25.63 -23.01
N GLU A 108 28.76 -26.81 -22.50
CA GLU A 108 27.37 -27.16 -22.19
C GLU A 108 26.78 -26.23 -21.14
N PHE A 109 27.57 -25.83 -20.14
CA PHE A 109 27.10 -24.93 -19.08
C PHE A 109 26.93 -23.48 -19.56
N GLU A 110 27.85 -22.97 -20.39
CA GLU A 110 27.75 -21.65 -21.02
C GLU A 110 26.45 -21.48 -21.82
N SER A 111 26.02 -22.54 -22.51
CA SER A 111 24.74 -22.55 -23.23
C SER A 111 23.51 -22.39 -22.32
N LYS A 112 23.61 -22.77 -21.04
CA LYS A 112 22.52 -22.70 -20.07
C LYS A 112 22.43 -21.37 -19.33
N ILE A 113 23.55 -20.65 -19.20
CA ILE A 113 23.61 -19.44 -18.35
C ILE A 113 23.49 -18.13 -19.12
N ASN A 114 23.27 -18.17 -20.44
CA ASN A 114 23.03 -16.95 -21.20
C ASN A 114 21.64 -16.35 -20.88
N ALA A 115 21.53 -15.02 -21.01
CA ALA A 115 20.33 -14.28 -20.62
C ALA A 115 19.07 -14.75 -21.37
N MET A 116 19.17 -15.02 -22.68
CA MET A 116 18.04 -15.48 -23.49
C MET A 116 17.48 -16.82 -22.98
N HIS A 117 18.35 -17.76 -22.65
CA HIS A 117 17.95 -19.04 -22.06
C HIS A 117 17.27 -18.84 -20.71
N GLN A 118 17.79 -17.93 -19.87
CA GLN A 118 17.23 -17.66 -18.55
C GLN A 118 15.87 -16.95 -18.62
N ASP A 119 15.65 -16.08 -19.60
CA ASP A 119 14.34 -15.47 -19.86
C ASP A 119 13.31 -16.50 -20.32
N GLU A 120 13.67 -17.40 -21.24
CA GLU A 120 12.81 -18.52 -21.65
C GLU A 120 12.52 -19.48 -20.48
N TYR A 121 13.55 -19.77 -19.68
CA TYR A 121 13.41 -20.60 -18.48
C TYR A 121 12.44 -19.97 -17.49
N ARG A 122 12.55 -18.67 -17.22
CA ARG A 122 11.68 -17.92 -16.32
C ARG A 122 10.22 -18.02 -16.76
N LYS A 123 9.93 -17.75 -18.04
CA LYS A 123 8.57 -17.87 -18.60
C LYS A 123 8.01 -19.27 -18.46
N ARG A 124 8.82 -20.31 -18.74
CA ARG A 124 8.44 -21.70 -18.56
C ARG A 124 8.18 -22.05 -17.09
N VAL A 125 8.96 -21.52 -16.15
CA VAL A 125 8.72 -21.73 -14.72
C VAL A 125 7.34 -21.17 -14.36
N LEU A 126 7.09 -19.89 -14.69
CA LEU A 126 5.83 -19.22 -14.37
C LEU A 126 4.62 -19.92 -14.99
N SER A 127 4.72 -20.40 -16.24
CA SER A 127 3.62 -21.10 -16.90
C SER A 127 3.21 -22.41 -16.20
N ASN A 128 4.14 -23.04 -15.47
CA ASN A 128 3.91 -24.27 -14.72
C ASN A 128 3.49 -24.03 -13.26
N LEU A 129 3.55 -22.78 -12.77
CA LEU A 129 3.09 -22.46 -11.42
C LEU A 129 1.56 -22.47 -11.33
N ASN A 130 1.05 -22.84 -10.16
CA ASN A 130 -0.36 -22.67 -9.85
C ASN A 130 -0.65 -21.19 -9.53
N LYS A 131 -1.94 -20.86 -9.43
CA LYS A 131 -2.45 -19.51 -9.22
C LYS A 131 -1.93 -18.87 -7.92
N GLU A 132 -1.90 -19.63 -6.83
CA GLU A 132 -1.42 -19.16 -5.52
C GLU A 132 0.08 -18.83 -5.59
N SER A 133 0.88 -19.68 -6.23
CA SER A 133 2.31 -19.45 -6.42
C SER A 133 2.60 -18.24 -7.31
N LEU A 134 1.78 -17.98 -8.34
CA LEU A 134 1.90 -16.77 -9.16
C LEU A 134 1.61 -15.51 -8.34
N ILE A 135 0.59 -15.54 -7.49
CA ILE A 135 0.26 -14.45 -6.57
C ILE A 135 1.38 -14.24 -5.54
N ASP A 136 1.97 -15.32 -5.01
CA ASP A 136 3.12 -15.22 -4.12
C ASP A 136 4.34 -14.58 -4.80
N VAL A 137 4.58 -14.87 -6.09
CA VAL A 137 5.63 -14.18 -6.87
C VAL A 137 5.36 -12.68 -6.94
N ILE A 138 4.12 -12.27 -7.21
CA ILE A 138 3.72 -10.86 -7.29
C ILE A 138 3.97 -10.15 -5.95
N PHE A 139 3.53 -10.74 -4.84
CA PHE A 139 3.60 -10.08 -3.53
C PHE A 139 4.99 -10.14 -2.88
N ASN A 140 5.80 -11.16 -3.14
CA ASN A 140 7.13 -11.31 -2.54
C ASN A 140 8.27 -10.76 -3.40
N ARG A 141 8.02 -10.52 -4.69
CA ARG A 141 8.98 -9.92 -5.62
C ARG A 141 10.35 -10.61 -5.59
N PRO A 142 10.40 -11.95 -5.77
CA PRO A 142 11.61 -12.71 -5.57
C PRO A 142 12.68 -12.37 -6.61
N LYS A 143 13.88 -12.06 -6.12
CA LYS A 143 15.12 -12.01 -6.88
C LYS A 143 15.91 -13.30 -6.63
N VAL A 144 16.13 -14.09 -7.68
CA VAL A 144 16.87 -15.35 -7.64
C VAL A 144 18.30 -15.10 -8.07
N GLU A 145 19.22 -15.03 -7.12
CA GLU A 145 20.66 -14.98 -7.36
C GLU A 145 21.15 -16.38 -7.75
N LEU A 146 21.70 -16.50 -8.96
CA LEU A 146 22.22 -17.76 -9.46
C LEU A 146 23.73 -17.84 -9.28
N HIS A 147 24.16 -18.94 -8.67
CA HIS A 147 25.56 -19.23 -8.38
C HIS A 147 25.99 -20.56 -8.98
N LEU A 148 27.12 -20.56 -9.67
CA LEU A 148 27.76 -21.74 -10.19
C LEU A 148 28.40 -22.55 -9.05
N ARG A 149 28.18 -23.87 -9.08
CA ARG A 149 28.87 -24.84 -8.25
C ARG A 149 29.44 -25.93 -9.13
N SER A 150 30.62 -26.39 -8.76
CA SER A 150 31.30 -27.51 -9.40
C SER A 150 31.45 -28.67 -8.42
N TRP A 151 31.28 -29.88 -8.92
CA TRP A 151 31.60 -31.10 -8.20
C TRP A 151 32.34 -32.06 -9.12
N PHE A 152 33.38 -32.71 -8.60
CA PHE A 152 34.09 -33.77 -9.30
C PHE A 152 33.56 -35.10 -8.80
N GLY A 153 32.90 -35.84 -9.69
CA GLY A 153 32.44 -37.19 -9.40
C GLY A 153 33.49 -38.24 -9.75
N ASP A 154 33.11 -39.51 -9.58
CA ASP A 154 33.95 -40.65 -9.96
C ASP A 154 34.38 -40.57 -11.43
N GLY A 155 35.65 -40.85 -11.70
CA GLY A 155 36.24 -40.79 -13.03
C GLY A 155 36.61 -39.39 -13.53
N ASP A 156 36.76 -38.41 -12.63
CA ASP A 156 37.16 -37.01 -12.93
C ASP A 156 36.21 -36.26 -13.87
N ASN A 157 34.93 -36.61 -13.86
CA ASN A 157 33.92 -35.87 -14.59
C ASN A 157 33.53 -34.61 -13.81
N LEU A 158 33.74 -33.45 -14.42
CA LEU A 158 33.29 -32.16 -13.90
C LEU A 158 31.78 -32.02 -14.07
N PHE A 159 31.06 -31.92 -12.96
CA PHE A 159 29.65 -31.56 -12.92
C PHE A 159 29.49 -30.10 -12.54
N LEU A 160 28.92 -29.31 -13.45
CA LEU A 160 28.54 -27.93 -13.21
C LEU A 160 27.04 -27.83 -13.00
N TYR A 161 26.64 -27.18 -11.92
CA TYR A 161 25.23 -26.98 -11.59
C TYR A 161 25.01 -25.62 -10.93
N LEU A 162 23.76 -25.17 -10.96
CA LEU A 162 23.35 -23.91 -10.35
C LEU A 162 22.83 -24.16 -8.94
N ARG A 163 23.20 -23.28 -8.00
CA ARG A 163 22.48 -23.07 -6.76
C ARG A 163 21.86 -21.68 -6.76
N SER A 164 20.70 -21.56 -6.14
CA SER A 164 20.00 -20.29 -5.98
C SER A 164 20.11 -19.77 -4.55
N LYS A 165 20.22 -18.45 -4.42
CA LYS A 165 19.84 -17.71 -3.21
C LYS A 165 18.68 -16.78 -3.57
N ILE A 166 17.65 -16.76 -2.73
CA ILE A 166 16.45 -15.96 -2.98
C ILE A 166 16.48 -14.74 -2.06
N ILE A 167 16.39 -13.56 -2.65
CA ILE A 167 16.15 -12.30 -1.97
C ILE A 167 14.69 -11.93 -2.23
N SER A 168 13.98 -11.50 -1.19
CA SER A 168 12.56 -11.13 -1.24
C SER A 168 12.41 -9.68 -0.82
N ASP A 169 11.59 -8.92 -1.54
CA ASP A 169 11.21 -7.54 -1.22
C ASP A 169 9.67 -7.48 -1.14
N PRO A 170 9.08 -8.04 -0.06
CA PRO A 170 7.65 -8.24 0.02
C PRO A 170 6.87 -6.92 0.12
N LEU A 171 5.70 -6.88 -0.51
CA LEU A 171 4.71 -5.79 -0.41
C LEU A 171 4.00 -5.80 0.95
N SER A 172 4.78 -5.69 2.02
CA SER A 172 4.38 -5.87 3.41
C SER A 172 3.17 -5.04 3.81
N ASN A 173 3.12 -3.78 3.34
CA ASN A 173 2.10 -2.81 3.74
C ASN A 173 0.88 -2.78 2.80
N LEU A 174 0.78 -3.69 1.81
CA LEU A 174 -0.31 -3.70 0.83
C LEU A 174 -1.71 -3.84 1.48
N TYR A 175 -1.80 -4.43 2.68
CA TYR A 175 -3.08 -4.52 3.40
C TYR A 175 -3.61 -3.16 3.85
N PHE A 176 -2.75 -2.15 3.96
CA PHE A 176 -3.13 -0.74 4.04
C PHE A 176 -3.45 -0.18 2.67
N MET A 177 -4.61 -0.59 2.14
CA MET A 177 -5.09 -0.16 0.82
C MET A 177 -5.39 1.35 0.74
N ARG A 178 -5.26 2.12 1.81
CA ARG A 178 -5.50 3.55 1.79
C ARG A 178 -4.41 4.33 1.06
N ASP A 179 -3.15 3.90 1.15
CA ASP A 179 -2.04 4.83 0.96
C ASP A 179 -1.59 4.98 -0.50
N GLN A 180 -1.83 3.96 -1.34
CA GLN A 180 -1.30 3.90 -2.71
C GLN A 180 -2.08 4.82 -3.68
N GLN A 181 -3.33 5.17 -3.35
CA GLN A 181 -4.22 5.90 -4.24
C GLN A 181 -5.19 6.80 -3.50
N ILE A 182 -5.79 7.73 -4.24
CA ILE A 182 -6.99 8.44 -3.81
C ILE A 182 -8.11 8.25 -4.83
N THR A 183 -9.35 8.27 -4.34
CA THR A 183 -10.54 8.25 -5.18
C THR A 183 -11.20 9.62 -5.11
N THR A 184 -11.24 10.31 -6.24
CA THR A 184 -11.82 11.64 -6.38
C THR A 184 -13.16 11.57 -7.13
N GLN A 185 -13.86 12.70 -7.25
CA GLN A 185 -15.07 12.77 -8.07
C GLN A 185 -14.80 12.50 -9.57
N LYS A 186 -13.55 12.66 -10.02
CA LYS A 186 -13.16 12.47 -11.43
C LYS A 186 -12.64 11.06 -11.73
N GLY A 187 -12.19 10.34 -10.71
CA GLY A 187 -11.63 8.99 -10.81
C GLY A 187 -10.49 8.74 -9.82
N ILE A 188 -9.76 7.66 -10.05
CA ILE A 188 -8.65 7.23 -9.20
C ILE A 188 -7.36 7.91 -9.64
N ILE A 189 -6.57 8.36 -8.67
CA ILE A 189 -5.21 8.85 -8.88
C ILE A 189 -4.28 7.93 -8.12
N LEU A 190 -3.27 7.40 -8.80
CA LEU A 190 -2.19 6.67 -8.13
C LEU A 190 -1.21 7.69 -7.57
N LEU A 191 -0.93 7.57 -6.28
CA LEU A 191 -0.01 8.45 -5.58
C LEU A 191 1.42 7.94 -5.76
N ARG A 192 2.39 8.63 -5.17
CA ARG A 192 3.79 8.21 -5.18
C ARG A 192 4.29 8.17 -3.75
N SER A 193 4.48 6.98 -3.19
CA SER A 193 5.06 6.83 -1.85
C SER A 193 6.59 6.94 -1.90
N ALA A 194 7.17 7.56 -0.89
CA ALA A 194 8.62 7.62 -0.69
C ALA A 194 9.18 6.32 -0.07
N ILE A 195 8.34 5.52 0.58
CA ILE A 195 8.76 4.42 1.46
C ILE A 195 8.12 3.07 1.11
N ARG A 196 7.13 3.04 0.20
CA ARG A 196 6.44 1.82 -0.26
C ARG A 196 6.46 1.69 -1.79
N PRO A 197 7.65 1.53 -2.40
CA PRO A 197 7.75 1.30 -3.84
C PRO A 197 7.14 -0.06 -4.24
N GLY A 198 6.56 -0.16 -5.44
CA GLY A 198 6.08 -1.43 -5.99
C GLY A 198 4.61 -1.78 -5.71
N GLU A 199 3.96 -1.14 -4.72
CA GLU A 199 2.56 -1.44 -4.39
C GLU A 199 1.59 -0.94 -5.47
N ASN A 200 1.93 0.18 -6.13
CA ASN A 200 1.11 0.79 -7.17
C ASN A 200 0.92 -0.09 -8.39
N GLU A 201 1.92 -0.89 -8.76
CA GLU A 201 1.85 -1.80 -9.89
C GLU A 201 0.70 -2.79 -9.70
N VAL A 202 0.52 -3.29 -8.46
CA VAL A 202 -0.57 -4.18 -8.08
C VAL A 202 -1.91 -3.44 -8.05
N THR A 203 -2.01 -2.30 -7.37
CA THR A 203 -3.28 -1.58 -7.26
C THR A 203 -3.77 -1.07 -8.62
N LYS A 204 -2.85 -0.59 -9.47
CA LYS A 204 -3.11 -0.20 -10.87
C LYS A 204 -3.69 -1.35 -11.69
N PHE A 205 -3.09 -2.54 -11.59
CA PHE A 205 -3.60 -3.72 -12.26
C PHE A 205 -5.02 -4.05 -11.78
N VAL A 206 -5.23 -4.09 -10.47
CA VAL A 206 -6.53 -4.38 -9.84
C VAL A 206 -7.61 -3.39 -10.27
N PHE A 207 -7.36 -2.08 -10.22
CA PHE A 207 -8.37 -1.09 -10.63
C PHE A 207 -8.74 -1.20 -12.10
N ARG A 208 -7.78 -1.50 -12.98
CA ARG A 208 -8.06 -1.75 -14.40
C ARG A 208 -8.95 -2.97 -14.59
N LYS A 209 -8.68 -4.06 -13.87
CA LYS A 209 -9.50 -5.28 -13.91
C LYS A 209 -10.91 -5.08 -13.37
N LEU A 210 -11.06 -4.20 -12.38
CA LEU A 210 -12.36 -3.80 -11.85
C LEU A 210 -13.08 -2.76 -12.73
N GLY A 211 -12.46 -2.28 -13.81
CA GLY A 211 -13.04 -1.28 -14.72
C GLY A 211 -13.07 0.15 -14.17
N PHE A 212 -12.32 0.45 -13.10
CA PHE A 212 -12.25 1.79 -12.55
C PHE A 212 -11.29 2.68 -13.34
N LYS A 213 -11.72 3.92 -13.58
CA LYS A 213 -10.94 4.91 -14.33
C LYS A 213 -9.80 5.47 -13.47
N ILE A 214 -8.57 5.18 -13.87
CA ILE A 214 -7.37 5.86 -13.40
C ILE A 214 -7.19 7.12 -14.24
N ILE A 215 -7.27 8.29 -13.63
CA ILE A 215 -7.20 9.60 -14.32
C ILE A 215 -5.81 10.23 -14.29
N GLY A 216 -4.93 9.74 -13.42
CA GLY A 216 -3.60 10.29 -13.25
C GLY A 216 -2.71 9.42 -12.36
N GLU A 217 -1.41 9.61 -12.50
CA GLU A 217 -0.36 9.03 -11.65
C GLU A 217 0.60 10.17 -11.32
N LEU A 218 0.86 10.40 -10.03
CA LEU A 218 1.70 11.51 -9.60
C LEU A 218 3.14 11.33 -10.09
N ARG A 219 3.72 12.41 -10.62
CA ARG A 219 5.10 12.43 -11.12
C ARG A 219 6.04 13.22 -10.21
N ASN A 220 5.54 14.28 -9.57
CA ASN A 220 6.29 15.19 -8.73
C ASN A 220 5.86 15.07 -7.27
N GLY A 221 6.83 15.18 -6.36
CA GLY A 221 6.59 15.02 -4.93
C GLY A 221 6.22 13.59 -4.52
N TYR A 222 5.82 13.47 -3.27
CA TYR A 222 5.31 12.23 -2.68
C TYR A 222 3.96 12.49 -2.00
N ALA A 223 3.10 11.48 -1.98
CA ALA A 223 1.81 11.53 -1.32
C ALA A 223 1.36 10.14 -0.87
N GLU A 224 0.61 10.09 0.23
CA GLU A 224 -0.05 8.88 0.71
C GLU A 224 -1.53 9.18 1.00
N GLY A 225 -2.41 8.22 0.68
CA GLY A 225 -3.86 8.44 0.73
C GLY A 225 -4.44 8.61 2.13
N GLY A 226 -3.70 8.29 3.20
CA GLY A 226 -4.09 8.60 4.58
C GLY A 226 -4.23 10.10 4.84
N ASP A 227 -3.57 10.93 4.03
CA ASP A 227 -3.73 12.38 4.09
C ASP A 227 -5.00 12.89 3.39
N PHE A 228 -5.67 12.07 2.59
CA PHE A 228 -6.80 12.49 1.76
C PHE A 228 -8.15 12.14 2.38
N MET A 229 -8.93 13.18 2.71
CA MET A 229 -10.25 13.05 3.33
C MET A 229 -11.34 13.74 2.49
N PRO A 230 -12.06 12.98 1.63
CA PRO A 230 -13.12 13.53 0.81
C PRO A 230 -14.38 13.82 1.64
N MET A 231 -14.97 15.00 1.46
CA MET A 231 -16.15 15.45 2.21
C MET A 231 -17.13 16.20 1.29
N GLY A 232 -17.86 15.43 0.47
CA GLY A 232 -18.84 15.99 -0.47
C GLY A 232 -18.16 16.84 -1.55
N ASN A 233 -18.44 18.15 -1.57
CA ASN A 233 -17.83 19.10 -2.51
C ASN A 233 -16.62 19.86 -1.92
N LYS A 234 -16.05 19.29 -0.85
CA LYS A 234 -14.83 19.72 -0.19
C LYS A 234 -13.90 18.52 -0.03
N VAL A 235 -12.61 18.76 0.02
CA VAL A 235 -11.63 17.77 0.45
C VAL A 235 -10.67 18.40 1.45
N PHE A 236 -10.28 17.64 2.47
CA PHE A 236 -9.10 17.95 3.28
C PHE A 236 -7.95 17.09 2.80
N ILE A 237 -6.77 17.69 2.64
CA ILE A 237 -5.55 16.96 2.29
C ILE A 237 -4.41 17.37 3.23
N GLY A 238 -3.78 16.41 3.89
CA GLY A 238 -2.59 16.63 4.72
C GLY A 238 -1.37 17.02 3.88
N GLN A 239 -0.55 17.92 4.41
CA GLN A 239 0.79 18.25 3.92
C GLN A 239 1.77 18.09 5.09
N GLY A 240 2.73 17.19 4.98
CA GLY A 240 3.62 16.84 6.08
C GLY A 240 4.63 15.76 5.71
N LEU A 241 4.80 14.77 6.60
CA LEU A 241 5.82 13.72 6.48
C LEU A 241 5.70 12.86 5.21
N ARG A 242 4.47 12.58 4.77
CA ARG A 242 4.18 11.62 3.69
C ARG A 242 3.65 12.27 2.42
N THR A 243 2.96 13.40 2.57
CA THR A 243 2.46 14.20 1.45
C THR A 243 3.17 15.54 1.35
N THR A 244 3.89 15.75 0.26
CA THR A 244 4.69 16.95 0.01
C THR A 244 3.88 18.03 -0.71
N LYS A 245 4.34 19.28 -0.61
CA LYS A 245 3.69 20.41 -1.29
C LYS A 245 3.66 20.20 -2.81
N GLU A 246 4.73 19.67 -3.40
CA GLU A 246 4.85 19.46 -4.85
C GLU A 246 3.79 18.49 -5.37
N ALA A 247 3.47 17.44 -4.60
CA ALA A 247 2.41 16.50 -4.96
C ALA A 247 1.03 17.17 -4.92
N ILE A 248 0.77 18.02 -3.91
CA ILE A 248 -0.47 18.78 -3.80
C ILE A 248 -0.59 19.80 -4.94
N ASP A 249 0.48 20.51 -5.26
CA ASP A 249 0.54 21.46 -6.37
C ASP A 249 0.21 20.74 -7.69
N GLU A 250 0.81 19.58 -7.97
CA GLU A 250 0.48 18.77 -9.16
C GLU A 250 -1.01 18.36 -9.19
N MET A 251 -1.58 17.96 -8.05
CA MET A 251 -3.00 17.62 -7.96
C MET A 251 -3.93 18.82 -8.22
N LEU A 252 -3.56 20.00 -7.72
CA LEU A 252 -4.31 21.25 -7.95
C LEU A 252 -4.21 21.68 -9.42
N GLU A 253 -3.02 21.64 -10.00
CA GLU A 253 -2.75 22.03 -11.39
C GLU A 253 -3.48 21.15 -12.41
N ASN A 254 -3.52 19.84 -12.17
CA ASN A 254 -4.22 18.88 -13.04
C ASN A 254 -5.72 18.79 -12.77
N ASP A 255 -6.26 19.63 -11.86
CA ASP A 255 -7.66 19.60 -11.45
C ASP A 255 -8.10 18.19 -11.02
N TYR A 256 -7.25 17.49 -10.28
CA TYR A 256 -7.47 16.09 -9.96
C TYR A 256 -8.57 15.90 -8.92
N PHE A 257 -8.71 16.81 -7.96
CA PHE A 257 -9.73 16.72 -6.92
C PHE A 257 -11.16 16.85 -7.47
N GLY A 258 -11.38 17.77 -8.41
CA GLY A 258 -12.70 18.00 -9.02
C GLY A 258 -13.77 18.54 -8.08
N VAL A 259 -13.39 19.06 -6.91
CA VAL A 259 -14.30 19.62 -5.89
C VAL A 259 -14.20 21.14 -5.81
N LYS A 260 -15.22 21.80 -5.26
CA LYS A 260 -15.26 23.27 -5.11
C LYS A 260 -14.15 23.81 -4.21
N GLU A 261 -13.82 23.10 -3.13
CA GLU A 261 -12.91 23.58 -2.09
C GLU A 261 -11.90 22.49 -1.70
N VAL A 262 -10.61 22.85 -1.71
CA VAL A 262 -9.51 22.00 -1.23
C VAL A 262 -8.87 22.69 -0.03
N VAL A 263 -8.84 22.00 1.11
CA VAL A 263 -8.26 22.47 2.37
C VAL A 263 -6.97 21.70 2.61
N VAL A 264 -5.83 22.36 2.41
CA VAL A 264 -4.51 21.78 2.64
C VAL A 264 -4.15 21.94 4.12
N VAL A 265 -4.12 20.86 4.89
CA VAL A 265 -3.83 20.83 6.33
C VAL A 265 -2.34 20.56 6.55
N LYS A 266 -1.60 21.60 6.93
CA LYS A 266 -0.13 21.60 6.99
C LYS A 266 0.35 21.29 8.39
N ASP A 267 1.24 20.30 8.49
CA ASP A 267 2.14 20.11 9.61
C ASP A 267 3.44 20.90 9.37
N MET A 268 3.68 21.90 10.20
CA MET A 268 4.88 22.75 10.10
C MET A 268 5.95 22.36 11.13
N TYR A 269 5.61 21.62 12.19
CA TYR A 269 6.45 21.51 13.38
C TYR A 269 6.46 20.13 14.06
N ASP A 270 5.40 19.34 13.95
CA ASP A 270 5.20 18.13 14.75
C ASP A 270 6.03 16.95 14.21
N HIS A 271 5.96 16.69 12.90
CA HIS A 271 6.77 15.69 12.20
C HIS A 271 6.79 14.33 12.90
N SER A 272 5.65 13.94 13.48
CA SER A 272 5.51 12.73 14.30
C SER A 272 5.02 11.53 13.49
N GLN A 273 5.66 10.38 13.64
CA GLN A 273 5.20 9.11 13.04
C GLN A 273 3.79 8.71 13.53
N GLN A 274 3.44 8.99 14.79
CA GLN A 274 2.10 8.70 15.35
C GLN A 274 1.02 9.61 14.75
N ARG A 275 1.43 10.71 14.12
CA ARG A 275 0.57 11.67 13.42
C ARG A 275 1.00 11.88 11.97
N MET A 276 1.47 10.80 11.34
CA MET A 276 2.07 10.83 9.99
C MET A 276 1.09 11.23 8.89
N HIS A 277 -0.21 10.99 9.10
CA HIS A 277 -1.27 11.30 8.16
C HIS A 277 -2.40 12.09 8.82
N LEU A 278 -3.18 12.79 8.00
CA LEU A 278 -4.40 13.47 8.44
C LEU A 278 -5.37 12.53 9.17
N ASP A 279 -5.58 11.31 8.65
CA ASP A 279 -6.54 10.35 9.19
C ASP A 279 -6.15 9.71 10.54
N THR A 280 -4.99 10.03 11.09
CA THR A 280 -4.57 9.57 12.42
C THR A 280 -4.95 10.54 13.53
N PHE A 281 -5.25 11.81 13.21
CA PHE A 281 -5.62 12.84 14.18
C PHE A 281 -6.87 13.65 13.80
N PHE A 282 -7.38 13.52 12.58
CA PHE A 282 -8.62 14.14 12.12
C PHE A 282 -9.45 13.19 11.23
N ASN A 283 -10.76 13.15 11.42
CA ASN A 283 -11.65 12.38 10.55
C ASN A 283 -13.07 12.98 10.51
N VAL A 284 -13.85 12.64 9.47
CA VAL A 284 -15.19 13.20 9.23
C VAL A 284 -16.26 12.21 9.71
N LEU A 285 -17.07 12.65 10.67
CA LEU A 285 -18.19 11.86 11.20
C LEU A 285 -19.45 12.02 10.35
N ASN A 286 -19.82 13.28 10.06
CA ASN A 286 -21.02 13.65 9.29
C ASN A 286 -20.76 14.95 8.49
N ASP A 287 -21.73 15.39 7.69
CA ASP A 287 -21.67 16.60 6.85
C ASP A 287 -21.31 17.90 7.62
N ASP A 288 -21.58 17.95 8.93
CA ASP A 288 -21.33 19.12 9.79
C ASP A 288 -20.47 18.80 11.02
N THR A 289 -20.01 17.56 11.17
CA THR A 289 -19.37 17.09 12.41
C THR A 289 -18.07 16.36 12.09
N VAL A 290 -16.99 16.77 12.75
CA VAL A 290 -15.64 16.20 12.62
C VAL A 290 -15.15 15.72 13.97
N LEU A 291 -14.19 14.78 13.95
CA LEU A 291 -13.50 14.29 15.12
C LEU A 291 -12.01 14.65 15.01
N ILE A 292 -11.43 15.21 16.06
CA ILE A 292 -10.03 15.62 16.10
C ILE A 292 -9.37 15.25 17.42
N SER A 293 -8.07 14.95 17.41
CA SER A 293 -7.27 14.88 18.64
C SER A 293 -7.14 16.27 19.28
N ASP A 294 -7.39 16.35 20.59
CA ASP A 294 -7.32 17.60 21.35
C ASP A 294 -5.90 18.18 21.43
N GLU A 295 -4.87 17.34 21.29
CA GLU A 295 -3.47 17.75 21.20
C GLU A 295 -3.22 18.74 20.05
N ILE A 296 -3.98 18.64 18.95
CA ILE A 296 -3.86 19.55 17.81
C ILE A 296 -4.27 20.99 18.18
N GLU A 297 -5.16 21.15 19.16
CA GLU A 297 -5.58 22.48 19.65
C GLU A 297 -4.69 22.95 20.80
N ASN A 298 -4.45 22.05 21.75
CA ASN A 298 -3.89 22.33 23.07
C ASN A 298 -2.36 22.46 23.07
N GLU A 299 -1.66 21.81 22.14
CA GLU A 299 -0.21 21.85 22.08
C GLU A 299 0.30 22.68 20.89
N VAL A 300 0.99 23.78 21.19
CA VAL A 300 1.46 24.75 20.19
C VAL A 300 2.29 24.10 19.07
N LYS A 301 3.14 23.12 19.39
CA LYS A 301 3.97 22.40 18.41
C LYS A 301 3.20 21.39 17.55
N LYS A 302 1.98 21.02 17.96
CA LYS A 302 1.13 20.05 17.26
C LYS A 302 -0.04 20.71 16.51
N ARG A 303 -0.15 22.04 16.57
CA ARG A 303 -1.13 22.78 15.76
C ARG A 303 -0.94 22.51 14.27
N ARG A 304 -2.02 22.74 13.52
CA ARG A 304 -2.03 22.63 12.06
C ARG A 304 -2.45 23.96 11.46
N TRP A 305 -2.00 24.22 10.24
CA TRP A 305 -2.33 25.42 9.49
C TRP A 305 -2.96 25.04 8.17
N VAL A 306 -3.94 25.79 7.71
CA VAL A 306 -4.63 25.52 6.46
C VAL A 306 -4.41 26.58 5.41
N ASP A 307 -4.17 26.09 4.20
CA ASP A 307 -4.34 26.85 2.98
C ASP A 307 -5.61 26.37 2.28
N VAL A 308 -6.48 27.29 1.86
CA VAL A 308 -7.75 26.95 1.21
C VAL A 308 -7.71 27.40 -0.23
N TYR A 309 -8.01 26.49 -1.14
CA TYR A 309 -8.08 26.72 -2.57
C TYR A 309 -9.51 26.53 -3.06
N PHE A 310 -10.01 27.50 -3.84
CA PHE A 310 -11.29 27.38 -4.52
C PHE A 310 -11.13 27.10 -6.00
N ARG A 311 -11.95 26.18 -6.51
CA ARG A 311 -12.03 25.83 -7.92
C ARG A 311 -12.92 26.81 -8.68
N SER A 312 -12.38 27.41 -9.74
CA SER A 312 -13.16 28.21 -10.67
C SER A 312 -14.03 27.35 -11.61
N ALA A 313 -14.93 27.98 -12.36
CA ALA A 313 -15.71 27.30 -13.40
C ALA A 313 -14.82 26.68 -14.50
N SER A 314 -13.64 27.25 -14.75
CA SER A 314 -12.66 26.72 -15.71
C SER A 314 -11.81 25.57 -15.16
N GLY A 315 -12.07 25.13 -13.93
CA GLY A 315 -11.32 24.06 -13.27
C GLY A 315 -9.92 24.45 -12.79
N LYS A 316 -9.67 25.73 -12.55
CA LYS A 316 -8.41 26.18 -11.94
C LYS A 316 -8.62 26.46 -10.46
N TYR A 317 -7.70 25.98 -9.64
CA TYR A 317 -7.68 26.28 -8.21
C TYR A 317 -6.89 27.56 -7.94
N SER A 318 -7.41 28.40 -7.05
CA SER A 318 -6.71 29.61 -6.56
C SER A 318 -6.76 29.67 -5.04
N LEU A 319 -5.61 29.99 -4.43
CA LEU A 319 -5.49 30.19 -2.98
C LEU A 319 -6.33 31.39 -2.53
N THR A 320 -7.16 31.21 -1.51
CA THR A 320 -8.02 32.27 -0.94
C THR A 320 -7.79 32.51 0.54
N ILE A 321 -7.40 31.48 1.28
CA ILE A 321 -7.04 31.59 2.70
C ILE A 321 -5.66 30.98 2.84
N LYS A 322 -4.76 31.66 3.55
CA LYS A 322 -3.40 31.22 3.77
C LYS A 322 -3.09 31.19 5.26
N ASP A 323 -2.43 30.12 5.71
CA ASP A 323 -1.90 29.98 7.07
C ASP A 323 -2.94 30.21 8.19
N ARG A 324 -4.21 29.82 7.96
CA ARG A 324 -5.25 29.87 9.00
C ARG A 324 -5.06 28.71 9.96
N GLU A 325 -5.13 28.93 11.27
CA GLU A 325 -5.07 27.81 12.23
C GLU A 325 -6.24 26.84 11.97
N PHE A 326 -5.97 25.53 11.97
CA PHE A 326 -6.90 24.52 11.48
C PHE A 326 -8.18 24.42 12.32
N VAL A 327 -8.06 24.41 13.65
CA VAL A 327 -9.23 24.34 14.54
C VAL A 327 -10.08 25.59 14.39
N GLN A 328 -9.44 26.76 14.27
CA GLN A 328 -10.13 28.02 13.98
C GLN A 328 -10.86 27.98 12.65
N TYR A 329 -10.24 27.46 11.58
CA TYR A 329 -10.91 27.27 10.29
C TYR A 329 -12.14 26.35 10.41
N LEU A 330 -12.05 25.26 11.19
CA LEU A 330 -13.17 24.34 11.39
C LEU A 330 -14.35 25.05 12.07
N VAL A 331 -14.09 25.82 13.13
CA VAL A 331 -15.11 26.61 13.84
C VAL A 331 -15.74 27.64 12.91
N GLU A 332 -14.95 28.38 12.14
CA GLU A 332 -15.42 29.41 11.20
C GLU A 332 -16.21 28.83 10.03
N SER A 333 -15.90 27.59 9.66
CA SER A 333 -16.64 26.81 8.66
C SER A 333 -17.93 26.19 9.21
N GLY A 334 -18.23 26.38 10.50
CA GLY A 334 -19.45 25.90 11.14
C GLY A 334 -19.44 24.43 11.55
N PHE A 335 -18.26 23.79 11.63
CA PHE A 335 -18.17 22.40 12.07
C PHE A 335 -18.39 22.25 13.57
N LYS A 336 -19.14 21.21 13.96
CA LYS A 336 -19.12 20.65 15.30
C LYS A 336 -17.86 19.80 15.46
N ILE A 337 -17.07 20.08 16.49
CA ILE A 337 -15.79 19.41 16.71
C ILE A 337 -15.93 18.48 17.92
N VAL A 338 -15.92 17.18 17.66
CA VAL A 338 -15.74 16.14 18.68
C VAL A 338 -14.26 15.99 18.95
N ARG A 339 -13.86 15.99 20.22
CA ARG A 339 -12.46 15.87 20.64
C ARG A 339 -12.22 14.51 21.25
N VAL A 340 -11.07 13.93 20.93
CA VAL A 340 -10.53 12.75 21.61
C VAL A 340 -9.18 13.10 22.21
N THR A 341 -8.87 12.45 23.33
CA THR A 341 -7.61 12.59 24.04
C THR A 341 -6.44 11.99 23.25
N LYS A 342 -5.23 12.29 23.70
CA LYS A 342 -4.01 11.61 23.24
C LYS A 342 -4.10 10.09 23.30
N GLU A 343 -4.53 9.53 24.43
CA GLU A 343 -4.58 8.08 24.63
C GLU A 343 -5.57 7.41 23.65
N GLU A 344 -6.74 8.02 23.46
CA GLU A 344 -7.70 7.56 22.46
C GLU A 344 -7.13 7.63 21.03
N GLN A 345 -6.39 8.70 20.72
CA GLN A 345 -5.71 8.86 19.42
C GLN A 345 -4.65 7.78 19.18
N GLU A 346 -3.77 7.54 20.16
CA GLU A 346 -2.73 6.51 20.11
C GLU A 346 -3.33 5.09 19.99
N ASN A 347 -4.56 4.90 20.46
CA ASN A 347 -5.33 3.66 20.31
C ASN A 347 -6.30 3.67 19.11
N TYR A 348 -6.03 4.49 18.09
CA TYR A 348 -6.73 4.50 16.80
C TYR A 348 -8.21 4.90 16.85
N ALA A 349 -8.66 5.63 17.89
CA ALA A 349 -10.04 6.15 17.97
C ALA A 349 -10.38 7.10 16.80
N VAL A 350 -9.39 7.74 16.18
CA VAL A 350 -9.61 8.66 15.06
C VAL A 350 -9.67 7.93 13.71
N ASN A 351 -8.97 6.81 13.56
CA ASN A 351 -8.76 6.13 12.27
C ASN A 351 -9.94 5.22 11.87
N PHE A 352 -11.17 5.71 12.04
CA PHE A 352 -12.38 4.94 11.76
C PHE A 352 -12.79 4.99 10.28
N LEU A 353 -13.48 3.95 9.83
CA LEU A 353 -14.12 3.94 8.52
C LEU A 353 -15.56 4.42 8.62
N ASN A 354 -15.88 5.51 7.92
CA ASN A 354 -17.24 6.03 7.84
C ASN A 354 -18.09 5.22 6.83
N MET A 355 -19.20 4.61 7.28
CA MET A 355 -20.13 3.82 6.46
C MET A 355 -21.38 4.60 6.00
N GLY A 356 -21.41 5.91 6.26
CA GLY A 356 -22.52 6.80 5.96
C GLY A 356 -23.71 6.62 6.91
N ASN A 357 -24.62 7.59 6.88
CA ASN A 357 -25.83 7.64 7.70
C ASN A 357 -25.53 7.57 9.21
N GLY A 358 -24.51 8.29 9.67
CA GLY A 358 -24.10 8.30 11.08
C GLY A 358 -23.57 6.97 11.57
N ARG A 359 -23.02 6.11 10.70
CA ARG A 359 -22.46 4.81 11.11
C ARG A 359 -20.97 4.76 10.80
N ILE A 360 -20.17 4.32 11.76
CA ILE A 360 -18.72 4.18 11.60
C ILE A 360 -18.24 2.82 12.12
N ILE A 361 -17.10 2.35 11.61
CA ILE A 361 -16.41 1.15 12.11
C ILE A 361 -15.08 1.57 12.74
N VAL A 362 -14.85 1.12 13.97
CA VAL A 362 -13.75 1.58 14.82
C VAL A 362 -12.94 0.40 15.37
N ALA A 363 -11.67 0.65 15.69
CA ALA A 363 -10.80 -0.32 16.37
C ALA A 363 -10.59 -0.03 17.86
N TYR A 364 -11.16 1.07 18.37
CA TYR A 364 -11.11 1.47 19.76
C TYR A 364 -12.40 1.03 20.48
N ASP A 365 -12.26 0.21 21.52
CA ASP A 365 -13.37 -0.40 22.27
C ASP A 365 -13.48 0.23 23.66
N ASP A 366 -14.15 1.38 23.74
CA ASP A 366 -14.39 2.09 24.99
C ASP A 366 -15.83 2.64 25.04
N GLN A 367 -16.48 2.47 26.19
CA GLN A 367 -17.88 2.85 26.36
C GLN A 367 -18.08 4.37 26.38
N ASN A 368 -17.16 5.14 26.98
CA ASN A 368 -17.25 6.60 26.99
C ASN A 368 -17.10 7.17 25.58
N TYR A 369 -16.20 6.58 24.79
CA TYR A 369 -16.06 6.92 23.38
C TYR A 369 -17.34 6.63 22.57
N PHE A 370 -17.99 5.48 22.80
CA PHE A 370 -19.27 5.19 22.16
C PHE A 370 -20.39 6.15 22.58
N ASP A 371 -20.45 6.51 23.87
CA ASP A 371 -21.45 7.46 24.38
C ASP A 371 -21.22 8.87 23.82
N LEU A 372 -19.95 9.30 23.69
CA LEU A 372 -19.54 10.54 23.03
C LEU A 372 -20.03 10.60 21.58
N LEU A 373 -19.80 9.54 20.80
CA LEU A 373 -20.24 9.45 19.41
C LEU A 373 -21.76 9.42 19.30
N LYS A 374 -22.43 8.67 20.19
CA LYS A 374 -23.89 8.57 20.22
C LYS A 374 -24.54 9.93 20.52
N ALA A 375 -23.93 10.74 21.38
CA ALA A 375 -24.41 12.09 21.70
C ALA A 375 -24.43 13.03 20.48
N VAL A 376 -23.58 12.77 19.47
CA VAL A 376 -23.57 13.50 18.19
C VAL A 376 -24.27 12.75 17.05
N GLY A 377 -25.07 11.73 17.38
CA GLY A 377 -25.86 10.97 16.41
C GLY A 377 -25.06 9.98 15.57
N VAL A 378 -23.89 9.55 16.06
CA VAL A 378 -23.04 8.55 15.39
C VAL A 378 -23.07 7.23 16.15
N ASN A 379 -23.26 6.13 15.42
CA ASN A 379 -23.20 4.77 15.92
C ASN A 379 -21.89 4.12 15.46
N ALA A 380 -21.03 3.79 16.42
CA ALA A 380 -19.80 3.06 16.17
C ALA A 380 -19.99 1.55 16.33
N LYS A 381 -19.45 0.80 15.36
CA LYS A 381 -19.29 -0.65 15.45
C LYS A 381 -17.82 -0.99 15.67
N TYR A 382 -17.51 -1.56 16.83
CA TYR A 382 -16.18 -2.09 17.09
C TYR A 382 -15.87 -3.31 16.21
N VAL A 383 -14.63 -3.36 15.72
CA VAL A 383 -14.02 -4.55 15.13
C VAL A 383 -12.65 -4.80 15.74
N ASN A 384 -12.41 -6.03 16.18
CA ASN A 384 -11.09 -6.41 16.69
C ASN A 384 -10.13 -6.64 15.52
N ILE A 385 -9.19 -5.71 15.36
CA ILE A 385 -8.08 -5.75 14.40
C ILE A 385 -6.73 -5.54 15.10
N SER A 386 -6.61 -5.91 16.37
CA SER A 386 -5.43 -5.64 17.21
C SER A 386 -4.12 -6.27 16.73
N ALA A 387 -4.18 -7.34 15.93
CA ALA A 387 -2.99 -7.92 15.30
C ALA A 387 -2.49 -7.04 14.15
N LEU A 388 -3.39 -6.32 13.49
CA LEU A 388 -3.14 -5.47 12.32
C LEU A 388 -2.78 -4.03 12.70
N THR A 389 -3.32 -3.51 13.82
CA THR A 389 -2.99 -2.16 14.29
C THR A 389 -1.52 -1.98 14.62
N LYS A 390 -0.79 -3.07 14.87
CA LYS A 390 0.68 -3.09 15.00
C LYS A 390 1.41 -2.61 13.74
N GLY A 391 0.74 -2.44 12.60
CA GLY A 391 1.29 -1.79 11.41
C GLY A 391 1.05 -0.28 11.35
N TYR A 392 0.68 0.39 12.45
CA TYR A 392 0.35 1.83 12.50
C TYR A 392 -0.94 2.23 11.75
N GLY A 393 -2.01 1.41 11.81
CA GLY A 393 -3.26 1.77 11.13
C GLY A 393 -4.52 1.10 11.65
N GLY A 394 -5.66 1.75 11.45
CA GLY A 394 -7.00 1.27 11.81
C GLY A 394 -7.88 0.90 10.60
N PRO A 395 -9.21 0.83 10.78
CA PRO A 395 -10.14 0.50 9.71
C PRO A 395 -10.04 1.40 8.48
N HIS A 396 -9.73 2.69 8.65
CA HIS A 396 -9.60 3.62 7.53
C HIS A 396 -8.38 3.32 6.66
N CYS A 397 -7.23 3.02 7.28
CA CYS A 397 -5.99 2.67 6.58
C CYS A 397 -6.11 1.36 5.77
N MET A 398 -6.88 0.39 6.28
CA MET A 398 -7.03 -0.94 5.64
C MET A 398 -8.02 -0.94 4.47
N THR A 399 -8.66 0.19 4.17
CA THR A 399 -9.74 0.27 3.19
C THR A 399 -9.53 1.41 2.20
N GLN A 400 -9.65 1.08 0.91
CA GLN A 400 -9.88 2.08 -0.14
C GLN A 400 -11.36 2.10 -0.49
N VAL A 401 -12.00 3.24 -0.29
CA VAL A 401 -13.38 3.43 -0.77
C VAL A 401 -13.33 3.94 -2.21
N ILE A 402 -13.85 3.14 -3.13
CA ILE A 402 -13.80 3.43 -4.58
C ILE A 402 -15.09 4.09 -5.07
N TRP A 403 -16.22 3.83 -4.39
CA TRP A 403 -17.51 4.40 -4.75
C TRP A 403 -18.39 4.58 -3.51
N ARG A 404 -19.17 5.67 -3.50
CA ARG A 404 -20.21 5.95 -2.50
C ARG A 404 -21.40 6.56 -3.21
N GLU A 405 -22.61 6.21 -2.78
CA GLU A 405 -23.84 6.87 -3.21
C GLU A 405 -24.25 7.94 -2.21
N ARG A 406 -24.59 9.14 -2.69
CA ARG A 406 -25.24 10.15 -1.85
C ARG A 406 -26.74 9.85 -1.80
N LYS A 407 -27.23 9.32 -0.68
CA LYS A 407 -28.67 9.28 -0.44
C LYS A 407 -29.18 10.71 -0.24
N ILE A 408 -29.88 11.24 -1.24
CA ILE A 408 -30.64 12.49 -1.07
C ILE A 408 -31.86 12.15 -0.23
N CYS A 409 -31.77 12.38 1.07
CA CYS A 409 -32.96 12.40 1.92
C CYS A 409 -33.70 13.70 1.61
N TRP A 410 -34.81 13.62 0.89
CA TRP A 410 -35.78 14.70 0.81
C TRP A 410 -36.24 14.98 2.24
N LYS A 411 -35.79 16.10 2.82
CA LYS A 411 -36.25 16.59 4.11
C LYS A 411 -37.50 17.42 3.93
#